data_AF-A0A485KWR1-F1
#
_entry.id   AF-A0A485KWR1-F1
#
_cell.length_a   1.000
_cell.length_b   1.000
_cell.length_c   1.000
_cell.angle_alpha   90.00
_cell.angle_beta   90.00
_cell.angle_gamma   90.00
#
_symmetry.space_group_name_H-M   'P 1'
#
loop_
_entity.id
_entity.type
_entity.pdbx_description
1 polymer ?
#
loop_
_entity_poly.entity_id
_entity_poly.type
_entity_poly.pdbx_seq_one_letter_code
_entity_poly.pdbx_strand_id
1 'polypeptide(L)'
;MLVHVVAPASPSPSKKLEVTAPVSFGWILRFALGFAILKHVVCAFFLVAQAVIISKMDRTQTQATNAFAMPIVRLPCRSVHSHCAIMCLRPNDPQSICLAIEWVTHKHALAAYNIVELGCQSVEAIAFATKVVDHNLVAIYESLVALHAMVAPWIIRVHHSTPRLLLLNWFLTLISFNVSYIAPLVALVVPLMHYFLVDFTEARPALDHPNRPLRPILIQFGMLASIWRMLVAVDMTNTLYFHGRRLSAAAFVRTSDHGNLILKLYMVCSTLWGLVLLVSLAHALVVANHCMYVHVNCHAIGHEVVDGSLQGSVLGSGVFALVVSRCDLPLGIYNGTLNQFQSLVYVGIKFTNMTPWTGQLPPTTAYEFVEYARLTRVPDILQANLQSSLTTLWLNNLPMTTFAIPNAWHNLLRLSLSNLSLAYLPQNITAFPLNDLYVQHNALESLPAELAHMCTLDLADGS
;
A
#
# COMPACT_ATOMS: atom_id res chain seq x y z
N MET A 1 -91.88 20.04 -2.97
CA MET A 1 -90.67 19.23 -2.73
C MET A 1 -89.49 20.07 -3.21
N LEU A 2 -88.92 20.89 -2.33
CA LEU A 2 -87.81 21.80 -2.64
C LEU A 2 -86.53 21.22 -2.04
N VAL A 3 -85.56 20.91 -2.90
CA VAL A 3 -84.23 20.43 -2.49
C VAL A 3 -83.33 21.65 -2.29
N HIS A 4 -82.93 21.92 -1.05
CA HIS A 4 -81.92 22.91 -0.73
C HIS A 4 -80.54 22.38 -1.13
N VAL A 5 -79.93 22.98 -2.14
CA VAL A 5 -78.53 22.78 -2.51
C VAL A 5 -77.68 23.61 -1.55
N VAL A 6 -76.95 22.94 -0.66
CA VAL A 6 -75.96 23.55 0.23
C VAL A 6 -74.66 23.75 -0.58
N ALA A 7 -74.20 25.00 -0.67
CA ALA A 7 -72.94 25.35 -1.32
C ALA A 7 -71.73 24.81 -0.51
N PRO A 8 -70.64 24.36 -1.18
CA PRO A 8 -69.46 23.88 -0.49
C PRO A 8 -68.74 25.01 0.24
N ALA A 9 -68.41 24.77 1.51
CA ALA A 9 -67.68 25.68 2.37
C ALA A 9 -66.28 26.00 1.79
N SER A 10 -65.90 27.29 1.80
CA SER A 10 -64.59 27.75 1.37
C SER A 10 -63.47 27.08 2.18
N PRO A 11 -62.39 26.59 1.54
CA PRO A 11 -61.27 25.98 2.25
C PRO A 11 -60.62 27.01 3.19
N SER A 12 -60.59 26.71 4.49
CA SER A 12 -59.89 27.54 5.47
C SER A 12 -58.41 27.64 5.10
N PRO A 13 -57.77 28.83 5.22
CA PRO A 13 -56.35 28.97 4.93
C PRO A 13 -55.56 27.99 5.81
N SER A 14 -54.88 27.04 5.17
CA SER A 14 -54.05 26.08 5.89
C SER A 14 -52.98 26.85 6.65
N LYS A 15 -53.03 26.78 7.99
CA LYS A 15 -51.95 27.27 8.83
C LYS A 15 -50.68 26.55 8.37
N LYS A 16 -49.77 27.29 7.71
CA LYS A 16 -48.41 26.83 7.45
C LYS A 16 -47.81 26.52 8.82
N LEU A 17 -47.75 25.23 9.14
CA LEU A 17 -47.07 24.76 10.33
C LEU A 17 -45.58 25.06 10.12
N GLU A 18 -45.08 26.12 10.73
CA GLU A 18 -43.64 26.39 10.82
C GLU A 18 -43.02 25.28 11.66
N VAL A 19 -42.56 24.23 10.98
CA VAL A 19 -41.75 23.19 11.60
C VAL A 19 -40.33 23.75 11.70
N THR A 20 -40.00 24.32 12.87
CA THR A 20 -38.62 24.65 13.21
C THR A 20 -37.77 23.39 13.32
N ALA A 21 -36.60 23.39 12.68
CA ALA A 21 -35.67 22.26 12.69
C ALA A 21 -35.36 21.84 14.13
N PRO A 22 -35.23 20.53 14.38
CA PRO A 22 -34.51 20.10 15.56
C PRO A 22 -33.06 20.61 15.46
N VAL A 23 -32.60 21.32 16.48
CA VAL A 23 -31.26 21.92 16.59
C VAL A 23 -30.14 20.89 16.32
N SER A 24 -30.41 19.60 16.56
CA SER A 24 -29.50 18.48 16.29
C SER A 24 -29.13 18.30 14.81
N PHE A 25 -29.97 18.72 13.86
CA PHE A 25 -29.69 18.53 12.44
C PHE A 25 -28.54 19.44 11.94
N GLY A 26 -28.51 20.69 12.41
CA GLY A 26 -27.44 21.62 12.07
C GLY A 26 -26.06 21.15 12.55
N TRP A 27 -26.02 20.45 13.68
CA TRP A 27 -24.79 19.84 14.20
C TRP A 27 -24.27 18.72 13.31
N ILE A 28 -25.15 17.82 12.85
CA ILE A 28 -24.78 16.71 11.96
C ILE A 28 -24.21 17.25 10.64
N LEU A 29 -24.85 18.27 10.06
CA LEU A 29 -24.39 18.92 8.83
C LEU A 29 -22.98 19.52 9.00
N ARG A 30 -22.76 20.29 10.07
CA ARG A 30 -21.45 20.89 10.37
C ARG A 30 -20.38 19.83 10.58
N PHE A 31 -20.73 18.73 11.27
CA PHE A 31 -19.83 17.61 11.48
C PHE A 31 -19.46 16.90 10.16
N ALA A 32 -20.44 16.60 9.31
CA ALA A 32 -20.21 15.96 8.01
C ALA A 32 -19.35 16.84 7.09
N LEU A 33 -19.61 18.14 7.07
CA LEU A 33 -18.81 19.10 6.31
C LEU A 33 -17.38 19.22 6.87
N GLY A 34 -17.24 19.34 8.19
CA GLY A 34 -15.93 19.38 8.86
C GLY A 34 -15.10 18.13 8.58
N PHE A 35 -15.73 16.95 8.62
CA PHE A 35 -15.09 15.69 8.27
C PHE A 35 -14.67 15.63 6.79
N ALA A 36 -15.51 16.10 5.87
CA ALA A 36 -15.16 16.20 4.46
C ALA A 36 -13.97 17.14 4.22
N ILE A 37 -13.94 18.31 4.89
CA ILE A 37 -12.80 19.25 4.81
C ILE A 37 -11.52 18.61 5.37
N LEU A 38 -11.58 18.02 6.56
CA LEU A 38 -10.43 17.34 7.18
C LEU A 38 -9.86 16.29 6.22
N LYS A 39 -10.73 15.47 5.64
CA LYS A 39 -10.37 14.45 4.68
C LYS A 39 -9.66 15.05 3.45
N HIS A 40 -10.19 16.12 2.86
CA HIS A 40 -9.54 16.80 1.74
C HIS A 40 -8.15 17.34 2.11
N VAL A 41 -8.00 17.93 3.30
CA VAL A 41 -6.70 18.44 3.78
C VAL A 41 -5.69 17.30 3.92
N VAL A 42 -6.07 16.19 4.54
CA VAL A 42 -5.20 15.02 4.71
C VAL A 42 -4.85 14.39 3.35
N CYS A 43 -5.82 14.25 2.45
CA CYS A 43 -5.58 13.77 1.08
C CYS A 43 -4.61 14.69 0.33
N ALA A 44 -4.76 16.01 0.44
CA ALA A 44 -3.85 16.96 -0.19
C ALA A 44 -2.43 16.86 0.36
N PHE A 45 -2.28 16.75 1.68
CA PHE A 45 -0.98 16.54 2.32
C PHE A 45 -0.34 15.22 1.88
N PHE A 46 -1.10 14.13 1.87
CA PHE A 46 -0.66 12.81 1.42
C PHE A 46 -0.15 12.85 -0.03
N LEU A 47 -0.89 13.51 -0.94
CA LEU A 47 -0.49 13.67 -2.34
C LEU A 47 0.78 14.52 -2.49
N VAL A 48 0.93 15.61 -1.71
CA VAL A 48 2.14 16.43 -1.71
C VAL A 48 3.33 15.62 -1.21
N ALA A 49 3.18 14.88 -0.11
CA ALA A 49 4.25 14.05 0.44
C ALA A 49 4.64 12.94 -0.54
N GLN A 50 3.67 12.28 -1.18
CA GLN A 50 3.96 11.32 -2.25
C GLN A 50 4.69 11.96 -3.43
N ALA A 51 4.28 13.15 -3.87
CA ALA A 51 4.96 13.85 -4.96
C ALA A 51 6.42 14.18 -4.61
N VAL A 52 6.68 14.62 -3.37
CA VAL A 52 8.04 14.87 -2.87
C VAL A 52 8.85 13.57 -2.86
N ILE A 53 8.31 12.50 -2.27
CA ILE A 53 8.96 11.17 -2.25
C ILE A 53 9.29 10.70 -3.66
N ILE A 54 8.31 10.69 -4.57
CA ILE A 54 8.50 10.21 -5.95
C ILE A 54 9.49 11.09 -6.73
N SER A 55 9.52 12.39 -6.46
CA SER A 55 10.50 13.29 -7.11
C SER A 55 11.95 13.04 -6.67
N LYS A 56 12.12 12.39 -5.51
CA LYS A 56 13.42 12.05 -4.92
C LYS A 56 13.81 10.59 -5.10
N MET A 57 12.84 9.72 -5.36
CA MET A 57 13.07 8.31 -5.67
C MET A 57 13.65 8.14 -7.08
N ASP A 58 14.62 7.24 -7.21
CA ASP A 58 15.03 6.75 -8.51
C ASP A 58 13.93 5.84 -9.12
N ARG A 59 14.17 5.34 -10.35
CA ARG A 59 13.20 4.45 -11.01
C ARG A 59 12.98 3.14 -10.25
N THR A 60 13.97 2.64 -9.53
CA THR A 60 13.92 1.35 -8.83
C THR A 60 13.17 1.42 -7.53
N GLN A 61 13.45 2.43 -6.73
CA GLN A 61 12.74 2.78 -5.52
C GLN A 61 11.29 3.05 -5.86
N THR A 62 11.01 3.72 -6.98
CA THR A 62 9.64 3.90 -7.47
C THR A 62 8.95 2.54 -7.74
N GLN A 63 9.65 1.56 -8.28
CA GLN A 63 9.11 0.21 -8.55
C GLN A 63 8.95 -0.64 -7.29
N ALA A 64 9.91 -0.62 -6.37
CA ALA A 64 9.77 -1.23 -5.04
C ALA A 64 8.59 -0.61 -4.28
N THR A 65 8.42 0.69 -4.38
CA THR A 65 7.31 1.43 -3.77
C THR A 65 5.96 1.13 -4.44
N ASN A 66 5.94 0.86 -5.75
CA ASN A 66 4.78 0.32 -6.45
C ASN A 66 4.36 -1.05 -5.91
N ALA A 67 5.31 -1.86 -5.43
CA ALA A 67 4.99 -3.14 -4.81
C ALA A 67 4.20 -2.96 -3.51
N PHE A 68 4.40 -1.86 -2.76
CA PHE A 68 3.59 -1.50 -1.59
C PHE A 68 2.22 -0.90 -1.94
N ALA A 69 1.79 -1.03 -3.20
CA ALA A 69 0.49 -0.57 -3.68
C ALA A 69 0.22 0.91 -3.41
N MET A 70 1.26 1.75 -3.27
CA MET A 70 1.05 3.20 -3.29
C MET A 70 0.33 3.54 -4.60
N PRO A 71 -0.88 4.13 -4.55
CA PRO A 71 -1.48 4.67 -5.74
C PRO A 71 -0.56 5.78 -6.22
N ILE A 72 0.33 5.49 -7.17
CA ILE A 72 1.06 6.54 -7.87
C ILE A 72 0.03 7.25 -8.73
N VAL A 73 -0.51 8.34 -8.20
CA VAL A 73 -1.41 9.21 -8.94
C VAL A 73 -0.56 10.00 -9.94
N ARG A 74 -0.15 9.36 -11.04
CA ARG A 74 0.38 10.06 -12.23
C ARG A 74 -0.74 10.65 -13.10
N LEU A 75 -1.99 10.25 -12.86
CA LEU A 75 -3.14 10.89 -13.48
C LEU A 75 -3.22 12.33 -12.96
N PRO A 76 -3.50 13.34 -13.80
CA PRO A 76 -3.63 14.71 -13.35
C PRO A 76 -4.83 14.78 -12.40
N CYS A 77 -4.57 14.68 -11.09
CA CYS A 77 -5.56 14.83 -10.00
C CYS A 77 -6.39 16.11 -10.16
N ARG A 78 -5.85 17.11 -10.87
CA ARG A 78 -6.59 18.30 -11.29
C ARG A 78 -7.88 17.95 -12.01
N SER A 79 -7.91 17.03 -12.98
CA SER A 79 -9.13 16.75 -13.76
C SER A 79 -10.18 15.98 -12.97
N VAL A 80 -9.82 14.95 -12.20
CA VAL A 80 -10.81 14.13 -11.47
C VAL A 80 -11.38 14.87 -10.25
N HIS A 81 -10.55 15.56 -9.46
CA HIS A 81 -11.07 16.37 -8.35
C HIS A 81 -11.83 17.59 -8.85
N SER A 82 -11.39 18.24 -9.94
CA SER A 82 -12.18 19.33 -10.53
C SER A 82 -13.47 18.82 -11.15
N HIS A 83 -13.50 17.65 -11.81
CA HIS A 83 -14.74 17.11 -12.36
C HIS A 83 -15.72 16.66 -11.28
N CYS A 84 -15.23 16.09 -10.18
CA CYS A 84 -16.07 15.74 -9.02
C CYS A 84 -16.57 17.00 -8.30
N ALA A 85 -15.72 18.03 -8.15
CA ALA A 85 -16.13 19.34 -7.65
C ALA A 85 -17.12 20.05 -8.61
N ILE A 86 -16.95 19.93 -9.93
CA ILE A 86 -17.83 20.49 -10.95
C ILE A 86 -19.17 19.74 -10.99
N MET A 87 -19.18 18.41 -10.82
CA MET A 87 -20.43 17.64 -10.65
C MET A 87 -21.17 18.01 -9.37
N CYS A 88 -20.44 18.34 -8.29
CA CYS A 88 -21.06 18.93 -7.08
C CYS A 88 -21.59 20.37 -7.31
N LEU A 89 -21.11 21.08 -8.34
CA LEU A 89 -21.43 22.50 -8.59
C LEU A 89 -22.39 22.73 -9.77
N ARG A 90 -22.71 21.73 -10.60
CA ARG A 90 -23.66 21.85 -11.72
C ARG A 90 -24.78 20.80 -11.65
N PRO A 91 -25.79 21.01 -10.80
CA PRO A 91 -26.96 20.13 -10.67
C PRO A 91 -28.06 20.44 -11.71
N ASN A 92 -27.73 20.97 -12.89
CA ASN A 92 -28.74 21.59 -13.76
C ASN A 92 -29.59 20.60 -14.57
N ASP A 93 -29.29 19.29 -14.55
CA ASP A 93 -30.17 18.28 -15.12
C ASP A 93 -30.91 17.49 -14.01
N PRO A 94 -32.18 17.82 -13.73
CA PRO A 94 -32.96 17.18 -12.69
C PRO A 94 -33.22 15.69 -12.97
N GLN A 95 -33.16 15.22 -14.22
CA GLN A 95 -33.39 13.81 -14.56
C GLN A 95 -32.21 12.93 -14.16
N SER A 96 -31.00 13.36 -14.51
CA SER A 96 -29.75 12.69 -14.11
C SER A 96 -29.61 12.58 -12.59
N ILE A 97 -30.00 13.63 -11.86
CA ILE A 97 -30.01 13.63 -10.39
C ILE A 97 -31.04 12.66 -9.84
N CYS A 98 -32.24 12.61 -10.41
CA CYS A 98 -33.30 11.71 -9.95
C CYS A 98 -32.90 10.23 -10.13
N LEU A 99 -32.35 9.87 -11.29
CA LEU A 99 -31.84 8.52 -11.57
C LEU A 99 -30.67 8.15 -10.65
N ALA A 100 -29.75 9.09 -10.41
CA ALA A 100 -28.64 8.86 -9.49
C ALA A 100 -29.14 8.68 -8.05
N ILE A 101 -30.13 9.45 -7.61
CA ILE A 101 -30.76 9.31 -6.29
C ILE A 101 -31.47 7.95 -6.17
N GLU A 102 -32.20 7.52 -7.20
CA GLU A 102 -32.86 6.23 -7.22
C GLU A 102 -31.85 5.09 -7.08
N TRP A 103 -30.76 5.15 -7.84
CA TRP A 103 -29.67 4.18 -7.75
C TRP A 103 -28.97 4.20 -6.38
N VAL A 104 -28.65 5.39 -5.84
CA VAL A 104 -27.98 5.59 -4.54
C VAL A 104 -28.89 5.23 -3.35
N THR A 105 -30.20 5.15 -3.52
CA THR A 105 -31.12 4.78 -2.43
C THR A 105 -31.53 3.31 -2.46
N HIS A 106 -31.28 2.61 -3.56
CA HIS A 106 -31.65 1.22 -3.76
C HIS A 106 -30.76 0.27 -2.96
N LYS A 107 -31.36 -0.54 -2.06
CA LYS A 107 -30.62 -1.43 -1.13
C LYS A 107 -29.68 -2.41 -1.85
N HIS A 108 -30.11 -2.94 -3.00
CA HIS A 108 -29.30 -3.90 -3.76
C HIS A 108 -28.10 -3.25 -4.43
N ALA A 109 -28.24 -2.02 -4.92
CA ALA A 109 -27.12 -1.27 -5.50
C ALA A 109 -26.09 -0.92 -4.41
N LEU A 110 -26.56 -0.52 -3.23
CA LEU A 110 -25.71 -0.31 -2.04
C LEU A 110 -24.98 -1.58 -1.62
N ALA A 111 -25.68 -2.71 -1.56
CA ALA A 111 -25.07 -3.99 -1.22
C ALA A 111 -24.01 -4.41 -2.27
N ALA A 112 -24.33 -4.32 -3.56
CA ALA A 112 -23.39 -4.65 -4.64
C ALA A 112 -22.13 -3.77 -4.60
N TYR A 113 -22.31 -2.47 -4.40
CA TYR A 113 -21.21 -1.53 -4.25
C TYR A 113 -20.33 -1.89 -3.03
N ASN A 114 -20.93 -2.17 -1.87
CA ASN A 114 -20.18 -2.57 -0.69
C ASN A 114 -19.42 -3.89 -0.88
N ILE A 115 -19.96 -4.85 -1.63
CA ILE A 115 -19.26 -6.10 -1.96
C ILE A 115 -17.99 -5.80 -2.77
N VAL A 116 -18.09 -4.94 -3.79
CA VAL A 116 -16.93 -4.57 -4.61
C VAL A 116 -15.88 -3.84 -3.77
N GLU A 117 -16.29 -2.86 -2.97
CA GLU A 117 -15.38 -2.11 -2.10
C GLU A 117 -14.71 -3.01 -1.06
N LEU A 118 -15.49 -3.85 -0.37
CA LEU A 118 -14.97 -4.80 0.61
C LEU A 118 -14.03 -5.82 -0.03
N GLY A 119 -14.33 -6.30 -1.24
CA GLY A 119 -13.45 -7.18 -2.01
C GLY A 119 -12.10 -6.53 -2.32
N CYS A 120 -12.11 -5.28 -2.79
CA CYS A 120 -10.87 -4.52 -3.01
C CYS A 120 -10.08 -4.34 -1.71
N GLN A 121 -10.74 -3.92 -0.63
CA GLN A 121 -10.10 -3.72 0.68
C GLN A 121 -9.54 -5.02 1.27
N SER A 122 -10.22 -6.15 1.06
CA SER A 122 -9.75 -7.47 1.53
C SER A 122 -8.51 -7.93 0.78
N VAL A 123 -8.45 -7.74 -0.54
CA VAL A 123 -7.25 -8.03 -1.34
C VAL A 123 -6.09 -7.14 -0.90
N GLU A 124 -6.36 -5.86 -0.63
CA GLU A 124 -5.36 -4.93 -0.13
C GLU A 124 -4.90 -5.31 1.29
N ALA A 125 -5.81 -5.74 2.17
CA ALA A 125 -5.49 -6.24 3.50
C ALA A 125 -4.49 -7.41 3.45
N ILE A 126 -4.75 -8.41 2.59
CA ILE A 126 -3.83 -9.54 2.40
C ILE A 126 -2.47 -9.07 1.87
N ALA A 127 -2.46 -8.14 0.91
CA ALA A 127 -1.22 -7.57 0.39
C ALA A 127 -0.47 -6.74 1.45
N PHE A 128 -1.20 -6.05 2.33
CA PHE A 128 -0.66 -5.26 3.42
C PHE A 128 -0.05 -6.16 4.50
N ALA A 129 -0.79 -7.17 4.95
CA ALA A 129 -0.34 -8.15 5.94
C ALA A 129 0.88 -8.96 5.51
N THR A 130 1.06 -9.18 4.21
CA THR A 130 2.23 -9.91 3.67
C THR A 130 3.45 -9.02 3.43
N LYS A 131 3.31 -7.70 3.45
CA LYS A 131 4.38 -6.76 3.09
C LYS A 131 4.81 -5.83 4.22
N VAL A 132 3.90 -5.52 5.14
CA VAL A 132 4.13 -4.57 6.23
C VAL A 132 4.56 -5.36 7.46
N VAL A 133 5.73 -5.01 8.00
CA VAL A 133 6.33 -5.67 9.17
C VAL A 133 5.69 -5.21 10.48
N ASP A 134 5.09 -4.01 10.52
CA ASP A 134 4.42 -3.51 11.72
C ASP A 134 3.09 -4.22 11.95
N HIS A 135 3.12 -5.21 12.85
CA HIS A 135 1.96 -6.01 13.25
C HIS A 135 0.82 -5.17 13.83
N ASN A 136 1.10 -4.07 14.53
CA ASN A 136 0.05 -3.21 15.07
C ASN A 136 -0.71 -2.54 13.94
N LEU A 137 0.02 -2.09 12.92
CA LEU A 137 -0.58 -1.42 11.78
C LEU A 137 -1.37 -2.38 10.90
N VAL A 138 -0.84 -3.60 10.68
CA VAL A 138 -1.58 -4.69 10.00
C VAL A 138 -2.84 -5.02 10.79
N ALA A 139 -2.74 -5.17 12.11
CA ALA A 139 -3.90 -5.48 12.96
C ALA A 139 -4.96 -4.39 12.91
N ILE A 140 -4.58 -3.11 12.97
CA ILE A 140 -5.51 -1.99 12.84
C ILE A 140 -6.18 -2.02 11.47
N TYR A 141 -5.41 -2.19 10.39
CA TYR A 141 -5.94 -2.22 9.03
C TYR A 141 -6.94 -3.36 8.83
N GLU A 142 -6.56 -4.59 9.16
CA GLU A 142 -7.42 -5.77 9.01
C GLU A 142 -8.66 -5.68 9.90
N SER A 143 -8.52 -5.17 11.13
CA SER A 143 -9.65 -4.94 12.03
C SER A 143 -10.66 -3.95 11.46
N LEU A 144 -10.19 -2.88 10.79
CA LEU A 144 -11.08 -1.91 10.13
C LEU A 144 -11.83 -2.54 8.94
N VAL A 145 -11.16 -3.36 8.13
CA VAL A 145 -11.79 -4.06 7.00
C VAL A 145 -12.79 -5.11 7.50
N ALA A 146 -12.45 -5.86 8.56
CA ALA A 146 -13.37 -6.79 9.20
C ALA A 146 -14.58 -6.06 9.81
N LEU A 147 -14.36 -4.94 10.48
CA LEU A 147 -15.44 -4.10 11.01
C LEU A 147 -16.36 -3.62 9.90
N HIS A 148 -15.81 -3.21 8.74
CA HIS A 148 -16.60 -2.86 7.57
C HIS A 148 -17.47 -4.04 7.09
N ALA A 149 -16.86 -5.21 6.91
CA ALA A 149 -17.56 -6.44 6.50
C ALA A 149 -18.71 -6.79 7.45
N MET A 150 -18.51 -6.61 8.74
CA MET A 150 -19.50 -6.94 9.76
C MET A 150 -20.60 -5.90 9.86
N VAL A 151 -20.29 -4.59 9.91
CA VAL A 151 -21.24 -3.54 10.29
C VAL A 151 -22.07 -3.00 9.11
N ALA A 152 -21.48 -2.83 7.92
CA ALA A 152 -22.20 -2.24 6.78
C ALA A 152 -23.49 -2.98 6.38
N PRO A 153 -23.54 -4.33 6.39
CA PRO A 153 -24.78 -5.05 6.10
C PRO A 153 -25.93 -4.77 7.07
N TRP A 154 -25.63 -4.53 8.36
CA TRP A 154 -26.65 -4.19 9.36
C TRP A 154 -27.20 -2.78 9.12
N ILE A 155 -26.34 -1.83 8.75
CA ILE A 155 -26.78 -0.47 8.43
C ILE A 155 -27.73 -0.48 7.22
N ILE A 156 -27.45 -1.28 6.18
CA ILE A 156 -28.33 -1.40 5.00
C ILE A 156 -29.76 -1.89 5.37
N ARG A 157 -29.91 -2.64 6.46
CA ARG A 157 -31.22 -3.11 6.93
C ARG A 157 -32.07 -2.05 7.63
N VAL A 158 -31.48 -0.92 8.03
CA VAL A 158 -32.23 0.14 8.73
C VAL A 158 -33.45 0.55 7.89
N HIS A 159 -34.61 0.54 8.55
CA HIS A 159 -35.90 0.71 7.90
C HIS A 159 -36.05 2.09 7.26
N HIS A 160 -35.66 3.14 8.01
CA HIS A 160 -35.71 4.52 7.55
C HIS A 160 -34.57 4.84 6.58
N SER A 161 -34.92 5.40 5.44
CA SER A 161 -33.99 5.61 4.34
C SER A 161 -32.98 6.72 4.55
N THR A 162 -33.39 7.85 5.14
CA THR A 162 -32.52 8.98 5.42
C THR A 162 -31.40 8.63 6.42
N PRO A 163 -31.68 8.11 7.64
CA PRO A 163 -30.61 7.74 8.57
C PRO A 163 -29.81 6.55 8.05
N ARG A 164 -30.41 5.60 7.32
CA ARG A 164 -29.67 4.52 6.65
C ARG A 164 -28.60 5.07 5.72
N LEU A 165 -28.99 5.95 4.80
CA LEU A 165 -28.10 6.49 3.79
C LEU A 165 -26.98 7.31 4.44
N LEU A 166 -27.31 8.13 5.43
CA LEU A 166 -26.36 8.97 6.13
C LEU A 166 -25.37 8.15 6.96
N LEU A 167 -25.86 7.19 7.76
CA LEU A 167 -25.02 6.31 8.57
C LEU A 167 -24.12 5.43 7.70
N LEU A 168 -24.65 4.87 6.62
CA LEU A 168 -23.88 4.00 5.74
C LEU A 168 -22.78 4.79 5.03
N ASN A 169 -23.13 5.91 4.39
CA ASN A 169 -22.13 6.71 3.69
C ASN A 169 -21.08 7.28 4.64
N TRP A 170 -21.48 7.71 5.84
CA TRP A 170 -20.54 8.17 6.86
C TRP A 170 -19.58 7.05 7.29
N PHE A 171 -20.11 5.88 7.64
CA PHE A 171 -19.33 4.73 8.07
C PHE A 171 -18.37 4.24 6.98
N LEU A 172 -18.85 4.10 5.74
CA LEU A 172 -18.02 3.73 4.59
C LEU A 172 -16.94 4.76 4.34
N THR A 173 -17.28 6.06 4.36
CA THR A 173 -16.28 7.13 4.17
C THR A 173 -15.22 7.10 5.25
N LEU A 174 -15.60 6.82 6.51
CA LEU A 174 -14.69 6.71 7.64
C LEU A 174 -13.72 5.54 7.49
N ILE A 175 -14.22 4.32 7.23
CA ILE A 175 -13.33 3.16 7.07
C ILE A 175 -12.43 3.34 5.86
N SER A 176 -12.98 3.66 4.69
CA SER A 176 -12.19 3.80 3.47
C SER A 176 -11.19 4.97 3.55
N PHE A 177 -11.46 6.01 4.35
CA PHE A 177 -10.46 7.04 4.61
C PHE A 177 -9.29 6.54 5.46
N ASN A 178 -9.59 5.82 6.54
CA ASN A 178 -8.54 5.28 7.40
C ASN A 178 -7.68 4.25 6.65
N VAL A 179 -8.34 3.32 5.97
CA VAL A 179 -7.72 2.23 5.21
C VAL A 179 -6.90 2.77 4.03
N SER A 180 -7.45 3.66 3.20
CA SER A 180 -6.77 4.07 1.97
C SER A 180 -5.81 5.25 2.10
N TYR A 181 -5.86 6.02 3.19
CA TYR A 181 -5.02 7.21 3.36
C TYR A 181 -4.25 7.20 4.67
N ILE A 182 -4.93 7.05 5.82
CA ILE A 182 -4.24 7.15 7.11
C ILE A 182 -3.24 6.00 7.30
N ALA A 183 -3.66 4.76 7.03
CA ALA A 183 -2.78 3.62 7.16
C ALA A 183 -1.56 3.72 6.23
N PRO A 184 -1.67 3.97 4.91
CA PRO A 184 -0.51 4.19 4.05
C PRO A 184 0.33 5.43 4.43
N LEU A 185 -0.30 6.50 4.91
CA LEU A 185 0.40 7.69 5.37
C LEU A 185 1.34 7.35 6.54
N VAL A 186 0.82 6.64 7.54
CA VAL A 186 1.58 6.25 8.74
C VAL A 186 2.57 5.12 8.43
N ALA A 187 2.15 4.10 7.67
CA ALA A 187 2.95 2.93 7.34
C ALA A 187 4.20 3.24 6.53
N LEU A 188 4.05 4.19 5.60
CA LEU A 188 4.95 4.27 4.46
C LEU A 188 5.39 5.70 4.20
N VAL A 189 4.47 6.64 4.09
CA VAL A 189 4.83 8.03 3.76
C VAL A 189 5.65 8.67 4.87
N VAL A 190 5.26 8.52 6.14
CA VAL A 190 6.01 9.10 7.27
C VAL A 190 7.42 8.49 7.37
N PRO A 191 7.61 7.15 7.38
CA PRO A 191 8.94 6.55 7.37
C PRO A 191 9.78 6.94 6.16
N LEU A 192 9.20 6.96 4.95
CA LEU A 192 9.92 7.37 3.75
C LEU A 192 10.32 8.85 3.79
N MET A 193 9.43 9.74 4.23
CA MET A 193 9.77 11.15 4.40
C MET A 193 10.90 11.32 5.42
N HIS A 194 10.87 10.58 6.53
CA HIS A 194 11.98 10.58 7.48
C HIS A 194 13.28 10.10 6.83
N TYR A 195 13.24 8.98 6.11
CA TYR A 195 14.38 8.44 5.38
C TYR A 195 14.97 9.46 4.39
N PHE A 196 14.14 10.09 3.55
CA PHE A 196 14.62 11.06 2.56
C PHE A 196 15.11 12.37 3.18
N LEU A 197 14.49 12.84 4.26
CA LEU A 197 14.87 14.10 4.88
C LEU A 197 16.10 13.97 5.79
N VAL A 198 16.37 12.79 6.34
CA VAL A 198 17.40 12.58 7.37
C VAL A 198 18.61 11.80 6.85
N ASP A 199 18.44 10.80 5.98
CA ASP A 199 19.48 9.79 5.64
C ASP A 199 19.83 9.71 4.14
N PHE A 200 19.81 10.84 3.42
CA PHE A 200 19.92 10.92 1.95
C PHE A 200 21.26 10.45 1.32
N THR A 201 22.18 9.84 2.05
CA THR A 201 23.51 9.49 1.53
C THR A 201 23.57 8.18 0.71
N GLU A 202 22.46 7.46 0.53
CA GLU A 202 22.42 6.24 -0.28
C GLU A 202 21.32 6.27 -1.36
N ALA A 203 21.55 6.97 -2.46
CA ALA A 203 20.78 6.74 -3.68
C ALA A 203 21.66 5.94 -4.67
N ARG A 204 21.15 4.78 -5.13
CA ARG A 204 21.72 4.02 -6.25
C ARG A 204 20.65 3.77 -7.31
N PRO A 205 21.04 3.62 -8.60
CA PRO A 205 20.21 3.05 -9.68
C PRO A 205 20.21 1.50 -9.55
N ALA A 206 19.47 0.63 -10.23
CA ALA A 206 18.83 0.59 -11.54
C ALA A 206 17.80 -0.59 -11.65
N LEU A 207 17.12 -0.67 -12.80
CA LEU A 207 16.24 -1.72 -13.37
C LEU A 207 14.75 -1.39 -13.50
N ASP A 208 14.27 -1.68 -14.70
CA ASP A 208 12.96 -1.34 -15.22
C ASP A 208 12.15 -2.62 -15.42
N HIS A 209 10.97 -2.76 -14.79
CA HIS A 209 9.99 -3.81 -15.13
C HIS A 209 8.59 -3.20 -15.42
N PRO A 210 7.87 -3.67 -16.47
CA PRO A 210 6.83 -2.86 -17.10
C PRO A 210 5.38 -3.16 -16.68
N ASN A 211 5.12 -3.93 -15.62
CA ASN A 211 3.75 -4.33 -15.29
C ASN A 211 3.19 -3.60 -14.07
N ARG A 212 2.39 -2.55 -14.33
CA ARG A 212 1.68 -1.78 -13.28
C ARG A 212 0.31 -2.39 -12.96
N PRO A 213 -0.04 -2.59 -11.68
CA PRO A 213 -1.36 -3.11 -11.31
C PRO A 213 -2.45 -2.01 -11.35
N LEU A 214 -3.60 -2.32 -11.96
CA LEU A 214 -4.81 -1.45 -12.03
C LEU A 214 -5.52 -1.21 -10.69
N ARG A 215 -5.15 -1.95 -9.63
CA ARG A 215 -5.86 -2.01 -8.33
C ARG A 215 -5.96 -0.68 -7.56
N PRO A 216 -4.91 0.16 -7.46
CA PRO A 216 -4.96 1.37 -6.61
C PRO A 216 -5.96 2.42 -7.13
N ILE A 217 -6.28 2.37 -8.42
CA ILE A 217 -7.19 3.31 -9.08
C ILE A 217 -8.64 3.08 -8.61
N LEU A 218 -9.08 1.82 -8.47
CA LEU A 218 -10.45 1.48 -8.08
C LEU A 218 -10.80 1.93 -6.66
N ILE A 219 -9.86 1.80 -5.72
CA ILE A 219 -10.05 2.21 -4.32
C ILE A 219 -10.18 3.74 -4.22
N GLN A 220 -9.35 4.47 -4.97
CA GLN A 220 -9.41 5.94 -5.05
C GLN A 220 -10.75 6.42 -5.62
N PHE A 221 -11.28 5.76 -6.65
CA PHE A 221 -12.62 6.06 -7.19
C PHE A 221 -13.75 5.74 -6.20
N GLY A 222 -13.68 4.61 -5.49
CA GLY A 222 -14.66 4.27 -4.45
C GLY A 222 -14.71 5.34 -3.35
N MET A 223 -13.55 5.86 -2.98
CA MET A 223 -13.45 6.89 -1.95
C MET A 223 -14.08 8.24 -2.37
N LEU A 224 -13.86 8.65 -3.63
CA LEU A 224 -14.50 9.82 -4.22
C LEU A 224 -16.02 9.64 -4.35
N ALA A 225 -16.45 8.46 -4.81
CA ALA A 225 -17.87 8.11 -4.90
C ALA A 225 -18.55 8.10 -3.52
N SER A 226 -17.84 7.72 -2.45
CA SER A 226 -18.35 7.77 -1.07
C SER A 226 -18.55 9.20 -0.56
N ILE A 227 -17.58 10.10 -0.79
CA ILE A 227 -17.71 11.54 -0.43
C ILE A 227 -18.86 12.16 -1.21
N TRP A 228 -18.92 11.94 -2.52
CA TRP A 228 -19.96 12.48 -3.38
C TRP A 228 -21.34 12.02 -2.90
N ARG A 229 -21.51 10.73 -2.59
CA ARG A 229 -22.77 10.20 -2.01
C ARG A 229 -23.10 10.80 -0.65
N MET A 230 -22.10 11.05 0.20
CA MET A 230 -22.32 11.72 1.49
C MET A 230 -22.81 13.16 1.29
N LEU A 231 -22.19 13.92 0.39
CA LEU A 231 -22.58 15.30 0.08
C LEU A 231 -23.99 15.35 -0.54
N VAL A 232 -24.29 14.47 -1.49
CA VAL A 232 -25.64 14.36 -2.09
C VAL A 232 -26.67 13.96 -1.05
N ALA A 233 -26.37 13.02 -0.14
CA ALA A 233 -27.27 12.61 0.93
C ALA A 233 -27.57 13.78 1.89
N VAL A 234 -26.55 14.57 2.22
CA VAL A 234 -26.65 15.74 3.09
C VAL A 234 -27.47 16.85 2.41
N ASP A 235 -27.17 17.17 1.15
CA ASP A 235 -27.88 18.18 0.37
C ASP A 235 -29.34 17.80 0.13
N MET A 236 -29.60 16.53 -0.16
CA MET A 236 -30.95 15.99 -0.24
C MET A 236 -31.70 16.16 1.08
N THR A 237 -31.06 15.84 2.21
CA THR A 237 -31.70 15.99 3.52
C THR A 237 -31.99 17.46 3.83
N ASN A 238 -31.08 18.36 3.45
CA ASN A 238 -31.25 19.81 3.59
C ASN A 238 -32.39 20.36 2.71
N THR A 239 -32.44 19.94 1.45
CA THR A 239 -33.47 20.33 0.49
C THR A 239 -34.86 19.85 0.92
N LEU A 240 -34.94 18.60 1.39
CA LEU A 240 -36.17 18.02 1.94
C LEU A 240 -36.63 18.74 3.20
N TYR A 241 -35.68 19.15 4.03
CA TYR A 241 -35.96 19.92 5.22
C TYR A 241 -36.51 21.32 4.88
N PHE A 242 -35.84 22.08 4.00
CA PHE A 242 -36.23 23.45 3.65
C PHE A 242 -37.54 23.53 2.84
N HIS A 243 -37.85 22.55 2.00
CA HIS A 243 -39.04 22.62 1.15
C HIS A 243 -40.33 22.18 1.85
N GLY A 244 -40.28 21.73 3.11
CA GLY A 244 -41.46 21.32 3.90
C GLY A 244 -42.31 20.20 3.26
N ARG A 245 -41.86 19.65 2.12
CA ARG A 245 -42.52 18.58 1.41
C ARG A 245 -42.14 17.29 2.11
N ARG A 246 -43.10 16.71 2.84
CA ARG A 246 -43.14 15.26 3.04
C ARG A 246 -42.95 14.65 1.65
N LEU A 247 -41.79 14.07 1.35
CA LEU A 247 -41.68 13.04 0.32
C LEU A 247 -42.89 12.14 0.56
N SER A 248 -43.81 12.10 -0.40
CA SER A 248 -44.96 11.23 -0.27
C SER A 248 -44.40 9.85 0.04
N ALA A 249 -44.79 9.30 1.18
CA ALA A 249 -44.36 7.97 1.62
C ALA A 249 -44.55 6.93 0.48
N ALA A 250 -45.46 7.22 -0.46
CA ALA A 250 -45.69 6.51 -1.72
C ALA A 250 -44.43 6.25 -2.58
N ALA A 251 -43.45 7.16 -2.67
CA ALA A 251 -42.25 6.92 -3.49
C ALA A 251 -41.23 5.98 -2.79
N PHE A 252 -41.28 5.88 -1.46
CA PHE A 252 -40.31 5.13 -0.67
C PHE A 252 -40.82 3.76 -0.18
N VAL A 253 -42.13 3.53 -0.17
CA VAL A 253 -42.75 2.36 0.46
C VAL A 253 -42.86 1.13 -0.46
N ARG A 254 -42.58 1.24 -1.76
CA ARG A 254 -42.71 0.09 -2.68
C ARG A 254 -41.40 -0.67 -2.86
N THR A 255 -40.86 -1.27 -1.79
CA THR A 255 -39.86 -2.35 -1.94
C THR A 255 -40.47 -3.68 -1.54
N SER A 256 -40.75 -4.50 -2.56
CA SER A 256 -41.32 -5.84 -2.48
C SER A 256 -40.56 -6.77 -1.53
N ASP A 257 -41.29 -7.58 -0.78
CA ASP A 257 -40.81 -8.51 0.25
C ASP A 257 -39.88 -9.61 -0.30
N HIS A 258 -39.91 -9.86 -1.63
CA HIS A 258 -39.03 -10.84 -2.30
C HIS A 258 -37.54 -10.44 -2.29
N GLY A 259 -37.20 -9.17 -2.09
CA GLY A 259 -35.81 -8.70 -1.98
C GLY A 259 -35.11 -9.09 -0.67
N ASN A 260 -35.84 -9.63 0.31
CA ASN A 260 -35.30 -9.91 1.64
C ASN A 260 -34.30 -11.06 1.67
N LEU A 261 -34.45 -12.09 0.84
CA LEU A 261 -33.56 -13.26 0.87
C LEU A 261 -32.13 -12.90 0.45
N ILE A 262 -31.96 -12.20 -0.67
CA ILE A 262 -30.64 -11.78 -1.18
C ILE A 262 -29.94 -10.89 -0.13
N LEU A 263 -30.65 -9.97 0.50
CA LEU A 263 -30.08 -9.11 1.53
C LEU A 263 -29.79 -9.87 2.85
N LYS A 264 -30.56 -10.92 3.16
CA LYS A 264 -30.24 -11.84 4.28
C LYS A 264 -28.95 -12.60 3.98
N LEU A 265 -28.82 -13.16 2.78
CA LEU A 265 -27.64 -13.89 2.35
C LEU A 265 -26.40 -12.99 2.36
N TYR A 266 -26.48 -11.80 1.76
CA TYR A 266 -25.40 -10.81 1.80
C TYR A 266 -24.94 -10.49 3.22
N MET A 267 -25.88 -10.27 4.15
CA MET A 267 -25.54 -9.98 5.55
C MET A 267 -24.81 -11.14 6.22
N VAL A 268 -25.29 -12.38 6.04
CA VAL A 268 -24.66 -13.57 6.62
C VAL A 268 -23.27 -13.76 6.03
N CYS A 269 -23.13 -13.74 4.69
CA CYS A 269 -21.85 -13.92 4.01
C CYS A 269 -20.84 -12.83 4.37
N SER A 270 -21.25 -11.57 4.40
CA SER A 270 -20.37 -10.43 4.73
C SER A 270 -19.93 -10.47 6.19
N THR A 271 -20.83 -10.83 7.11
CA THR A 271 -20.48 -10.97 8.54
C THR A 271 -19.53 -12.15 8.77
N LEU A 272 -19.80 -13.30 8.12
CA LEU A 272 -18.91 -14.47 8.16
C LEU A 272 -17.53 -14.14 7.59
N TRP A 273 -17.46 -13.37 6.50
CA TRP A 273 -16.19 -12.92 5.95
C TRP A 273 -15.41 -12.05 6.93
N GLY A 274 -16.08 -11.11 7.61
CA GLY A 274 -15.45 -10.32 8.67
C GLY A 274 -14.90 -11.18 9.82
N LEU A 275 -15.62 -12.22 10.23
CA LEU A 275 -15.13 -13.17 11.24
C LEU A 275 -13.92 -13.96 10.74
N VAL A 276 -13.91 -14.40 9.48
CA VAL A 276 -12.75 -15.05 8.86
C VAL A 276 -11.53 -14.15 8.92
N LEU A 277 -11.68 -12.87 8.54
CA LEU A 277 -10.58 -11.89 8.63
C LEU A 277 -10.04 -11.74 10.05
N LEU A 278 -10.91 -11.65 11.07
CA LEU A 278 -10.47 -11.54 12.47
C LEU A 278 -9.76 -12.81 12.98
N VAL A 279 -10.24 -13.99 12.60
CA VAL A 279 -9.58 -15.26 12.96
C VAL A 279 -8.24 -15.37 12.25
N SER A 280 -8.16 -14.99 10.98
CA SER A 280 -6.91 -14.93 10.21
C SER A 280 -5.92 -13.95 10.86
N LEU A 281 -6.38 -12.77 11.29
CA LEU A 281 -5.55 -11.80 12.01
C LEU A 281 -5.03 -12.37 13.33
N ALA A 282 -5.89 -12.99 14.14
CA ALA A 282 -5.48 -13.59 15.40
C ALA A 282 -4.43 -14.71 15.18
N HIS A 283 -4.64 -15.55 14.17
CA HIS A 283 -3.67 -16.57 13.79
C HIS A 283 -2.36 -15.94 13.29
N ALA A 284 -2.45 -14.91 12.45
CA ALA A 284 -1.29 -14.18 11.96
C ALA A 284 -0.50 -13.58 13.12
N LEU A 285 -1.13 -12.87 14.06
CA LEU A 285 -0.45 -12.28 15.23
C LEU A 285 0.22 -13.32 16.12
N VAL A 286 -0.34 -14.53 16.23
CA VAL A 286 0.27 -15.63 16.99
C VAL A 286 1.48 -16.21 16.24
N VAL A 287 1.40 -16.34 14.92
CA VAL A 287 2.49 -16.89 14.08
C VAL A 287 3.55 -15.83 13.77
N ALA A 288 3.20 -14.56 13.80
CA ALA A 288 4.02 -13.40 13.42
C ALA A 288 5.13 -13.02 14.41
N ASN A 289 5.39 -13.88 15.40
CA ASN A 289 6.63 -13.82 16.19
C ASN A 289 7.91 -14.08 15.36
N HIS A 290 7.84 -14.07 14.03
CA HIS A 290 8.95 -14.29 13.13
C HIS A 290 9.16 -13.00 12.30
N CYS A 291 10.28 -12.33 12.53
CA CYS A 291 10.67 -11.15 11.77
C CYS A 291 11.06 -11.59 10.35
N MET A 292 10.32 -11.17 9.33
CA MET A 292 10.68 -11.47 7.94
C MET A 292 11.86 -10.63 7.45
N TYR A 293 11.94 -9.36 7.86
CA TYR A 293 12.99 -8.42 7.48
C TYR A 293 13.66 -7.85 8.72
N VAL A 294 14.98 -7.85 8.72
CA VAL A 294 15.81 -7.36 9.83
C VAL A 294 16.81 -6.37 9.28
N HIS A 295 16.81 -5.15 9.81
CA HIS A 295 17.82 -4.14 9.51
C HIS A 295 18.56 -3.74 10.79
N VAL A 296 19.84 -4.06 10.86
CA VAL A 296 20.73 -3.66 11.94
C VAL A 296 21.54 -2.46 11.47
N ASN A 297 21.23 -1.29 12.03
CA ASN A 297 22.00 -0.06 11.81
C ASN A 297 22.69 0.35 13.12
N CYS A 298 23.98 0.03 13.26
CA CYS A 298 24.70 0.23 14.52
C CYS A 298 24.82 1.70 14.92
N HIS A 299 24.92 2.60 13.93
CA HIS A 299 24.88 4.04 14.18
C HIS A 299 23.55 4.50 14.79
N ALA A 300 22.42 3.98 14.31
CA ALA A 300 21.10 4.34 14.82
C ALA A 300 20.80 3.71 16.19
N ILE A 301 21.29 2.48 16.42
CA ILE A 301 21.09 1.73 17.67
C ILE A 301 22.07 2.22 18.77
N GLY A 302 23.19 2.85 18.39
CA GLY A 302 24.25 3.25 19.31
C GLY A 302 25.05 2.06 19.86
N HIS A 303 25.08 0.94 19.14
CA HIS A 303 25.75 -0.28 19.55
C HIS A 303 26.38 -1.00 18.35
N GLU A 304 27.66 -1.38 18.46
CA GLU A 304 28.44 -1.94 17.35
C GLU A 304 28.37 -3.47 17.23
N VAL A 305 27.86 -4.18 18.25
CA VAL A 305 27.85 -5.65 18.24
C VAL A 305 26.62 -6.17 17.49
N VAL A 306 26.83 -6.49 16.21
CA VAL A 306 25.79 -6.99 15.29
C VAL A 306 25.26 -8.36 15.72
N ASP A 307 26.13 -9.32 16.02
CA ASP A 307 25.71 -10.69 16.34
C ASP A 307 24.80 -10.77 17.57
N GLY A 308 25.02 -9.87 18.54
CA GLY A 308 24.16 -9.76 19.73
C GLY A 308 22.73 -9.31 19.41
N SER A 309 22.55 -8.50 18.35
CA SER A 309 21.24 -8.07 17.86
C SER A 309 20.59 -9.10 16.95
N LEU A 310 21.36 -10.05 16.40
CA LEU A 310 20.89 -11.10 15.51
C LEU A 310 20.73 -12.42 16.27
N GLN A 311 19.87 -12.46 17.28
CA GLN A 311 19.55 -13.71 17.98
C GLN A 311 18.25 -14.33 17.45
N GLY A 312 18.32 -15.58 16.99
CA GLY A 312 17.18 -16.31 16.45
C GLY A 312 16.08 -16.59 17.49
N SER A 313 16.40 -16.56 18.79
CA SER A 313 15.40 -16.61 19.86
C SER A 313 14.49 -15.37 19.91
N VAL A 314 15.00 -14.22 19.46
CA VAL A 314 14.29 -12.94 19.46
C VAL A 314 13.64 -12.69 18.10
N LEU A 315 14.38 -12.94 17.02
CA LEU A 315 13.95 -12.64 15.65
C LEU A 315 13.11 -13.76 15.01
N GLY A 316 13.16 -14.97 15.59
CA GLY A 316 12.61 -16.18 15.00
C GLY A 316 13.51 -16.75 13.90
N SER A 317 13.22 -17.99 13.49
CA SER A 317 13.95 -18.68 12.41
C SER A 317 13.52 -18.25 11.00
N GLY A 318 12.42 -17.50 10.89
CA GLY A 318 11.79 -17.09 9.63
C GLY A 318 12.35 -15.81 8.99
N VAL A 319 13.55 -15.37 9.39
CA VAL A 319 14.19 -14.20 8.78
C VAL A 319 14.48 -14.49 7.32
N PHE A 320 13.88 -13.69 6.44
CA PHE A 320 13.98 -13.81 4.99
C PHE A 320 15.01 -12.84 4.41
N ALA A 321 15.11 -11.64 4.97
CA ALA A 321 16.02 -10.61 4.50
C ALA A 321 16.73 -9.92 5.67
N LEU A 322 18.06 -9.88 5.58
CA LEU A 322 18.93 -9.25 6.55
C LEU A 322 19.71 -8.12 5.89
N VAL A 323 19.66 -6.92 6.47
CA VAL A 323 20.54 -5.81 6.13
C VAL A 323 21.33 -5.43 7.37
N VAL A 324 22.64 -5.32 7.24
CA VAL A 324 23.53 -4.75 8.26
C VAL A 324 24.23 -3.55 7.66
N SER A 325 24.12 -2.40 8.32
CA SER A 325 24.67 -1.14 7.80
C SER A 325 25.32 -0.30 8.88
N ARG A 326 26.39 0.44 8.52
CA ARG A 326 27.07 1.39 9.41
C ARG A 326 27.48 0.73 10.74
N CYS A 327 28.03 -0.47 10.65
CA CYS A 327 28.51 -1.28 11.75
C CYS A 327 29.99 -1.59 11.56
N ASP A 328 30.78 -1.56 12.62
CA ASP A 328 32.16 -2.02 12.57
C ASP A 328 32.21 -3.56 12.55
N LEU A 329 32.12 -4.12 11.33
CA LEU A 329 32.18 -5.56 11.05
C LEU A 329 33.53 -5.96 10.45
N PRO A 330 34.67 -5.88 11.17
CA PRO A 330 35.98 -6.12 10.60
C PRO A 330 36.11 -7.53 10.01
N LEU A 331 35.47 -8.53 10.62
CA LEU A 331 35.52 -9.95 10.23
C LEU A 331 34.24 -10.44 9.52
N GLY A 332 33.32 -9.53 9.21
CA GLY A 332 31.98 -9.85 8.72
C GLY A 332 31.07 -10.45 9.80
N ILE A 333 29.91 -10.98 9.37
CA ILE A 333 28.91 -11.59 10.26
C ILE A 333 29.33 -13.03 10.57
N TYR A 334 29.21 -13.44 11.84
CA TYR A 334 29.64 -14.77 12.25
C TYR A 334 28.80 -15.88 11.59
N ASN A 335 29.47 -16.97 11.22
CA ASN A 335 28.85 -18.10 10.52
C ASN A 335 27.69 -18.74 11.32
N GLY A 336 27.83 -18.85 12.64
CA GLY A 336 26.75 -19.35 13.50
C GLY A 336 25.54 -18.42 13.54
N THR A 337 25.77 -17.11 13.42
CA THR A 337 24.73 -16.09 13.40
C THR A 337 23.94 -16.13 12.09
N LEU A 338 24.58 -16.35 10.94
CA LEU A 338 23.85 -16.46 9.67
C LEU A 338 23.07 -17.78 9.58
N ASN A 339 23.69 -18.89 9.95
CA ASN A 339 23.10 -20.22 9.80
C ASN A 339 21.91 -20.52 10.73
N GLN A 340 21.63 -19.67 11.72
CA GLN A 340 20.40 -19.80 12.50
C GLN A 340 19.14 -19.43 11.69
N PHE A 341 19.30 -18.66 10.59
CA PHE A 341 18.21 -18.21 9.74
C PHE A 341 18.14 -19.08 8.47
N GLN A 342 17.44 -20.21 8.56
CA GLN A 342 17.35 -21.19 7.48
C GLN A 342 16.54 -20.68 6.26
N SER A 343 15.71 -19.66 6.46
CA SER A 343 14.91 -19.02 5.40
C SER A 343 15.55 -17.76 4.82
N LEU A 344 16.82 -17.49 5.12
CA LEU A 344 17.50 -16.26 4.71
C LEU A 344 17.81 -16.26 3.21
N VAL A 345 17.08 -15.43 2.47
CA VAL A 345 17.18 -15.32 1.01
C VAL A 345 17.99 -14.09 0.59
N TYR A 346 17.96 -13.02 1.38
CA TYR A 346 18.66 -11.78 1.09
C TYR A 346 19.60 -11.40 2.23
N VAL A 347 20.85 -11.10 1.91
CA VAL A 347 21.86 -10.57 2.83
C VAL A 347 22.49 -9.32 2.22
N GLY A 348 22.44 -8.22 2.96
CA GLY A 348 23.06 -6.95 2.57
C GLY A 348 23.97 -6.43 3.66
N ILE A 349 25.22 -6.11 3.33
CA ILE A 349 26.23 -5.56 4.22
C ILE A 349 26.72 -4.24 3.64
N LYS A 350 26.51 -3.13 4.36
CA LYS A 350 26.78 -1.77 3.87
C LYS A 350 27.58 -0.91 4.84
N PHE A 351 28.50 -0.10 4.31
CA PHE A 351 29.28 0.87 5.11
C PHE A 351 29.95 0.23 6.32
N THR A 352 30.72 -0.81 6.06
CA THR A 352 31.41 -1.56 7.12
C THR A 352 32.91 -1.48 6.94
N ASN A 353 33.64 -1.77 8.01
CA ASN A 353 35.09 -1.88 7.96
C ASN A 353 35.55 -3.31 7.60
N MET A 354 34.70 -4.08 6.90
CA MET A 354 34.92 -5.51 6.65
C MET A 354 36.12 -5.74 5.74
N THR A 355 37.06 -6.57 6.18
CA THR A 355 38.33 -6.85 5.48
C THR A 355 38.48 -8.32 5.08
N PRO A 356 38.32 -9.30 5.99
CA PRO A 356 37.93 -10.65 5.62
C PRO A 356 36.46 -10.91 5.95
N TRP A 357 35.89 -11.91 5.28
CA TRP A 357 34.62 -12.52 5.68
C TRP A 357 34.65 -14.01 5.34
N THR A 358 34.53 -14.84 6.37
CA THR A 358 34.74 -16.29 6.31
C THR A 358 33.48 -17.03 6.79
N GLY A 359 33.34 -18.29 6.38
CA GLY A 359 32.20 -19.13 6.76
C GLY A 359 31.46 -19.67 5.54
N GLN A 360 30.16 -19.90 5.69
CA GLN A 360 29.26 -20.34 4.63
C GLN A 360 27.97 -19.54 4.67
N LEU A 361 27.46 -19.13 3.51
CA LEU A 361 26.14 -18.54 3.41
C LEU A 361 25.06 -19.61 3.69
N PRO A 362 23.92 -19.22 4.29
CA PRO A 362 22.77 -20.10 4.40
C PRO A 362 22.34 -20.67 3.05
N PRO A 363 21.84 -21.92 3.00
CA PRO A 363 21.54 -22.62 1.76
C PRO A 363 20.49 -21.95 0.87
N THR A 364 19.65 -21.11 1.45
CA THR A 364 18.56 -20.40 0.77
C THR A 364 18.96 -19.02 0.24
N THR A 365 20.19 -18.57 0.48
CA THR A 365 20.66 -17.23 0.10
C THR A 365 20.70 -17.07 -1.40
N ALA A 366 19.83 -16.22 -1.94
CA ALA A 366 19.72 -15.95 -3.38
C ALA A 366 20.32 -14.60 -3.80
N TYR A 367 20.40 -13.66 -2.86
CA TYR A 367 20.85 -12.29 -3.06
C TYR A 367 21.90 -11.91 -2.02
N GLU A 368 23.10 -11.57 -2.46
CA GLU A 368 24.20 -11.08 -1.60
C GLU A 368 24.70 -9.72 -2.06
N PHE A 369 24.66 -8.73 -1.16
CA PHE A 369 24.91 -7.34 -1.48
C PHE A 369 25.97 -6.79 -0.52
N VAL A 370 27.21 -6.62 -0.99
CA VAL A 370 28.30 -6.03 -0.20
C VAL A 370 28.70 -4.68 -0.79
N GLU A 371 28.58 -3.64 0.03
CA GLU A 371 28.66 -2.26 -0.41
C GLU A 371 29.48 -1.41 0.56
N TYR A 372 30.38 -0.56 0.03
CA TYR A 372 31.16 0.37 0.87
C TYR A 372 31.89 -0.33 2.02
N ALA A 373 32.46 -1.51 1.74
CA ALA A 373 33.32 -2.25 2.67
C ALA A 373 34.81 -2.06 2.30
N ARG A 374 35.71 -2.50 3.19
CA ARG A 374 37.17 -2.44 2.97
C ARG A 374 37.75 -3.73 2.36
N LEU A 375 36.93 -4.44 1.58
CA LEU A 375 37.34 -5.65 0.90
C LEU A 375 38.26 -5.33 -0.28
N THR A 376 39.48 -5.86 -0.27
CA THR A 376 40.44 -5.74 -1.38
C THR A 376 40.44 -6.96 -2.31
N ARG A 377 39.73 -8.03 -1.92
CA ARG A 377 39.53 -9.28 -2.68
C ARG A 377 38.16 -9.87 -2.38
N VAL A 378 37.69 -10.75 -3.25
CA VAL A 378 36.46 -11.55 -3.00
C VAL A 378 36.62 -12.30 -1.67
N PRO A 379 35.68 -12.19 -0.73
CA PRO A 379 35.79 -12.83 0.58
C PRO A 379 35.63 -14.35 0.49
N ASP A 380 36.24 -15.08 1.43
CA ASP A 380 36.30 -16.55 1.39
C ASP A 380 34.91 -17.20 1.42
N ILE A 381 33.94 -16.59 2.12
CA ILE A 381 32.55 -17.04 2.15
C ILE A 381 31.89 -17.06 0.76
N LEU A 382 32.41 -16.27 -0.19
CA LEU A 382 31.94 -16.21 -1.58
C LEU A 382 32.87 -16.93 -2.56
N GLN A 383 34.01 -17.48 -2.11
CA GLN A 383 34.96 -18.14 -3.01
C GLN A 383 34.63 -19.62 -3.25
N ALA A 384 34.08 -20.32 -2.26
CA ALA A 384 33.86 -21.76 -2.31
C ALA A 384 32.51 -22.15 -1.71
N ASN A 385 31.96 -23.27 -2.17
CA ASN A 385 30.72 -23.88 -1.64
C ASN A 385 29.48 -22.98 -1.67
N LEU A 386 29.39 -22.11 -2.68
CA LEU A 386 28.16 -21.38 -2.92
C LEU A 386 27.06 -22.35 -3.36
N GLN A 387 25.92 -22.25 -2.69
CA GLN A 387 24.76 -23.06 -2.98
C GLN A 387 24.15 -22.66 -4.32
N SER A 388 23.38 -23.56 -4.93
CA SER A 388 22.76 -23.32 -6.25
C SER A 388 21.68 -22.24 -6.26
N SER A 389 21.29 -21.74 -5.09
CA SER A 389 20.31 -20.68 -4.87
C SER A 389 20.86 -19.28 -5.16
N LEU A 390 22.17 -19.05 -5.05
CA LEU A 390 22.76 -17.71 -5.23
C LEU A 390 22.71 -17.31 -6.72
N THR A 391 21.84 -16.35 -7.03
CA THR A 391 21.59 -15.88 -8.40
C THR A 391 22.03 -14.43 -8.63
N THR A 392 22.10 -13.62 -7.56
CA THR A 392 22.47 -12.20 -7.64
C THR A 392 23.57 -11.87 -6.63
N LEU A 393 24.65 -11.25 -7.12
CA LEU A 393 25.77 -10.81 -6.29
C LEU A 393 26.19 -9.39 -6.65
N TRP A 394 26.18 -8.50 -5.66
CA TRP A 394 26.59 -7.11 -5.82
C TRP A 394 27.80 -6.83 -4.95
N LEU A 395 28.92 -6.47 -5.58
CA LEU A 395 30.16 -6.06 -4.94
C LEU A 395 30.49 -4.66 -5.44
N ASN A 396 30.11 -3.65 -4.66
CA ASN A 396 30.10 -2.27 -5.16
C ASN A 396 30.78 -1.31 -4.18
N ASN A 397 31.50 -0.32 -4.71
CA ASN A 397 32.24 0.68 -3.91
C ASN A 397 33.24 0.01 -2.96
N LEU A 398 34.04 -0.93 -3.47
CA LEU A 398 35.06 -1.67 -2.71
C LEU A 398 36.44 -1.31 -3.28
N PRO A 399 37.50 -1.26 -2.44
CA PRO A 399 38.86 -0.96 -2.89
C PRO A 399 39.54 -2.16 -3.58
N MET A 400 38.89 -2.71 -4.62
CA MET A 400 39.34 -3.92 -5.34
C MET A 400 39.99 -3.58 -6.68
N THR A 401 41.32 -3.45 -6.69
CA THR A 401 42.05 -3.17 -7.95
C THR A 401 42.19 -4.39 -8.85
N THR A 402 42.08 -5.60 -8.29
CA THR A 402 42.17 -6.86 -9.03
C THR A 402 40.99 -7.75 -8.66
N PHE A 403 40.36 -8.35 -9.66
CA PHE A 403 39.18 -9.18 -9.46
C PHE A 403 39.28 -10.45 -10.31
N ALA A 404 39.04 -11.60 -9.68
CA ALA A 404 38.96 -12.88 -10.33
C ALA A 404 37.64 -13.54 -9.92
N ILE A 405 36.88 -14.03 -10.89
CA ILE A 405 35.59 -14.69 -10.60
C ILE A 405 35.87 -16.14 -10.17
N PRO A 406 35.42 -16.55 -8.96
CA PRO A 406 35.49 -17.95 -8.54
C PRO A 406 34.62 -18.87 -9.40
N ASN A 407 35.10 -20.08 -9.68
CA ASN A 407 34.33 -21.11 -10.40
C ASN A 407 33.01 -21.49 -9.69
N ALA A 408 32.91 -21.23 -8.39
CA ALA A 408 31.70 -21.48 -7.61
C ALA A 408 30.49 -20.67 -8.11
N TRP A 409 30.68 -19.60 -8.90
CA TRP A 409 29.62 -18.66 -9.32
C TRP A 409 28.81 -19.14 -10.53
N HIS A 410 28.83 -20.43 -10.85
CA HIS A 410 28.21 -21.03 -12.04
C HIS A 410 26.69 -20.82 -12.18
N ASN A 411 25.96 -20.52 -11.10
CA ASN A 411 24.51 -20.24 -11.14
C ASN A 411 24.18 -18.75 -11.10
N LEU A 412 25.19 -17.88 -11.11
CA LEU A 412 24.98 -16.45 -11.02
C LEU A 412 24.37 -15.92 -12.31
N LEU A 413 23.24 -15.24 -12.19
CA LEU A 413 22.52 -14.60 -13.30
C LEU A 413 22.77 -13.10 -13.34
N ARG A 414 23.08 -12.48 -12.19
CA ARG A 414 23.28 -11.04 -12.07
C ARG A 414 24.52 -10.73 -11.27
N LEU A 415 25.39 -9.91 -11.85
CA LEU A 415 26.64 -9.50 -11.21
C LEU A 415 26.80 -7.98 -11.30
N SER A 416 27.03 -7.35 -10.15
CA SER A 416 27.40 -5.93 -10.09
C SER A 416 28.79 -5.77 -9.50
N LEU A 417 29.66 -5.09 -10.24
CA LEU A 417 31.05 -4.77 -9.93
C LEU A 417 31.30 -3.26 -10.09
N SER A 418 30.38 -2.44 -9.60
CA SER A 418 30.41 -0.99 -9.82
C SER A 418 31.32 -0.27 -8.82
N ASN A 419 32.11 0.69 -9.30
CA ASN A 419 33.05 1.47 -8.50
C ASN A 419 34.06 0.60 -7.71
N LEU A 420 34.74 -0.31 -8.42
CA LEU A 420 35.81 -1.14 -7.88
C LEU A 420 37.22 -0.65 -8.28
N SER A 421 37.32 0.33 -9.20
CA SER A 421 38.58 0.77 -9.83
C SER A 421 39.26 -0.31 -10.69
N LEU A 422 38.47 -1.17 -11.34
CA LEU A 422 38.99 -2.20 -12.24
C LEU A 422 39.52 -1.58 -13.54
N ALA A 423 40.71 -2.00 -13.97
CA ALA A 423 41.27 -1.67 -15.28
C ALA A 423 40.78 -2.62 -16.39
N TYR A 424 40.52 -3.87 -16.04
CA TYR A 424 40.03 -4.91 -16.95
C TYR A 424 39.03 -5.82 -16.24
N LEU A 425 38.11 -6.39 -17.01
CA LEU A 425 37.26 -7.49 -16.54
C LEU A 425 38.00 -8.82 -16.64
N PRO A 426 37.77 -9.78 -15.73
CA PRO A 426 38.40 -11.08 -15.78
C PRO A 426 37.94 -11.88 -17.00
N GLN A 427 38.87 -12.58 -17.66
CA GLN A 427 38.61 -13.31 -18.91
C GLN A 427 37.54 -14.39 -18.79
N ASN A 428 37.35 -14.97 -17.61
CA ASN A 428 36.36 -16.02 -17.38
C ASN A 428 34.93 -15.50 -17.19
N ILE A 429 34.68 -14.18 -17.25
CA ILE A 429 33.35 -13.59 -17.06
C ILE A 429 32.30 -14.13 -18.04
N THR A 430 32.73 -14.51 -19.25
CA THR A 430 31.87 -15.08 -20.29
C THR A 430 31.54 -16.55 -20.09
N ALA A 431 32.19 -17.23 -19.15
CA ALA A 431 31.90 -18.63 -18.82
C ALA A 431 30.65 -18.79 -17.95
N PHE A 432 30.07 -17.69 -17.47
CA PHE A 432 28.93 -17.68 -16.54
C PHE A 432 27.64 -17.30 -17.27
N PRO A 433 26.47 -17.84 -16.85
CA PRO A 433 25.17 -17.58 -17.48
C PRO A 433 24.58 -16.22 -17.05
N LEU A 434 25.38 -15.15 -17.14
CA LEU A 434 24.97 -13.81 -16.74
C LEU A 434 23.93 -13.25 -17.71
N ASN A 435 22.82 -12.78 -17.15
CA ASN A 435 21.81 -11.98 -17.83
C ASN A 435 22.04 -10.49 -17.59
N ASP A 436 22.55 -10.09 -16.42
CA ASP A 436 22.76 -8.69 -16.08
C ASP A 436 24.20 -8.49 -15.56
N LEU A 437 24.94 -7.56 -16.18
CA LEU A 437 26.29 -7.17 -15.74
C LEU A 437 26.40 -5.66 -15.57
N TYR A 438 26.71 -5.22 -14.35
CA TYR A 438 26.91 -3.80 -14.00
C TYR A 438 28.38 -3.53 -13.70
N VAL A 439 29.04 -2.71 -14.52
CA VAL A 439 30.48 -2.42 -14.38
C VAL A 439 30.76 -0.92 -14.37
N GLN A 440 29.76 -0.13 -14.01
CA GLN A 440 29.82 1.33 -14.02
C GLN A 440 30.86 1.89 -13.04
N HIS A 441 31.37 3.09 -13.35
CA HIS A 441 32.33 3.81 -12.48
C HIS A 441 33.62 3.05 -12.20
N ASN A 442 34.09 2.22 -13.15
CA ASN A 442 35.43 1.63 -13.13
C ASN A 442 36.36 2.39 -14.08
N ALA A 443 37.65 2.03 -14.07
CA ALA A 443 38.66 2.56 -14.96
C ALA A 443 38.93 1.60 -16.13
N LEU A 444 37.86 0.98 -16.68
CA LEU A 444 37.98 -0.06 -17.69
C LEU A 444 38.57 0.51 -18.99
N GLU A 445 39.69 -0.03 -19.43
CA GLU A 445 40.32 0.38 -20.69
C GLU A 445 39.63 -0.25 -21.91
N SER A 446 39.12 -1.46 -21.74
CA SER A 446 38.43 -2.22 -22.79
C SER A 446 37.52 -3.29 -22.19
N LEU A 447 36.46 -3.63 -22.92
CA LEU A 447 35.61 -4.78 -22.61
C LEU A 447 36.06 -6.01 -23.41
N PRO A 448 35.99 -7.24 -22.84
CA PRO A 448 36.24 -8.47 -23.58
C PRO A 448 35.30 -8.59 -24.80
N ALA A 449 35.86 -8.89 -25.97
CA ALA A 449 35.10 -9.01 -27.22
C ALA A 449 34.03 -10.11 -27.13
N GLU A 450 34.28 -11.14 -26.32
CA GLU A 450 33.41 -12.28 -26.10
C GLU A 450 32.08 -11.89 -25.44
N LEU A 451 32.02 -10.77 -24.71
CA LEU A 451 30.76 -10.26 -24.13
C LEU A 451 29.73 -9.93 -25.22
N ALA A 452 30.18 -9.51 -26.40
CA ALA A 452 29.29 -9.21 -27.53
C ALA A 452 28.57 -10.47 -28.07
N HIS A 453 29.05 -11.67 -27.73
CA HIS A 453 28.44 -12.93 -28.13
C HIS A 453 27.42 -13.46 -27.10
N MET A 454 27.25 -12.79 -25.95
CA MET A 454 26.27 -13.17 -24.94
C MET A 454 24.90 -12.56 -25.25
N CYS A 455 24.10 -13.24 -26.08
CA CYS A 455 22.80 -12.73 -26.57
C CYS A 455 21.77 -12.35 -25.50
N THR A 456 21.91 -12.87 -24.27
CA THR A 456 20.99 -12.61 -23.15
C THR A 456 21.49 -11.54 -22.18
N LEU A 457 22.69 -11.01 -22.40
CA LEU A 457 23.33 -10.09 -21.47
C LEU A 457 22.84 -8.64 -21.67
N ASP A 458 22.23 -8.08 -20.63
CA ASP A 458 22.04 -6.65 -20.45
C ASP A 458 23.28 -6.08 -19.74
N LEU A 459 24.06 -5.32 -20.50
CA LEU A 459 25.29 -4.70 -20.02
C LEU A 459 25.02 -3.24 -19.68
N ALA A 460 25.26 -2.89 -18.42
CA ALA A 460 25.25 -1.51 -17.97
C ALA A 460 26.70 -1.04 -17.75
N ASP A 461 27.30 -0.49 -18.81
CA ASP A 461 28.57 0.21 -18.77
C ASP A 461 28.32 1.73 -18.78
N GLY A 462 28.74 2.39 -17.71
CA GLY A 462 28.47 3.82 -17.50
C GLY A 462 29.45 4.73 -18.22
N SER A 463 29.82 4.43 -19.47
CA SER A 463 30.68 5.31 -20.28
C SER A 463 30.06 6.70 -20.47
#